data_AF-A0A1Y1QS24-F1
#
_entry.id   AF-A0A1Y1QS24-F1
#
_cell.length_a   1.000
_cell.length_b   1.000
_cell.length_c   1.000
_cell.angle_alpha   90.00
_cell.angle_beta   90.00
_cell.angle_gamma   90.00
#
_symmetry.space_group_name_H-M   'P 1'
#
loop_
_entity.id
_entity.type
_entity.pdbx_description
1 polymer ?
#
loop_
_entity_poly.entity_id
_entity_poly.type
_entity_poly.pdbx_seq_one_letter_code
_entity_poly.pdbx_strand_id
1 'polypeptide(L)' 'MLTYRYKAYQPGIKTQVVDMAINSSGIRDTARVLGIAKGTVISTLKKKRLKSPK' A
#
# COMPACT_ATOMS: atom_id res chain seq x y z
N MET A 1 -0.28 -9.46 -21.30
CA MET A 1 -0.83 -8.69 -20.16
C MET A 1 -0.59 -9.51 -18.90
N LEU A 2 0.01 -8.95 -17.84
CA LEU A 2 0.27 -9.69 -16.59
C LEU A 2 -1.01 -9.79 -15.76
N THR A 3 -1.46 -11.02 -15.47
CA THR A 3 -2.58 -11.28 -14.56
C THR A 3 -2.07 -11.49 -13.14
N TYR A 4 -2.26 -10.51 -12.26
CA TYR A 4 -1.83 -10.62 -10.87
C TYR A 4 -2.84 -11.42 -10.04
N ARG A 5 -2.37 -12.47 -9.36
CA ARG A 5 -3.21 -13.25 -8.42
C ARG A 5 -3.68 -12.41 -7.23
N TYR A 6 -2.82 -11.52 -6.74
CA TYR A 6 -3.14 -10.62 -5.64
C TYR A 6 -3.16 -9.18 -6.12
N LYS A 7 -4.29 -8.51 -5.85
CA LYS A 7 -4.49 -7.10 -6.21
C LYS A 7 -3.38 -6.21 -5.66
N ALA A 8 -2.90 -6.49 -4.45
CA ALA A 8 -1.80 -5.76 -3.79
C ALA A 8 -0.49 -5.65 -4.60
N TYR A 9 -0.23 -6.57 -5.54
CA TYR A 9 0.98 -6.55 -6.39
C TYR A 9 0.76 -5.90 -7.75
N GLN A 10 -0.48 -5.48 -8.07
CA GLN A 10 -0.73 -4.75 -9.30
C GLN A 10 0.06 -3.44 -9.32
N PRO A 11 0.60 -3.05 -10.50
CA PRO A 11 1.26 -1.77 -10.68
C PRO A 11 0.33 -0.62 -10.23
N GLY A 12 0.87 0.34 -9.50
CA GLY A 12 0.12 1.52 -9.04
C GLY A 12 -0.64 1.37 -7.72
N ILE A 13 -0.79 0.17 -7.14
CA ILE A 13 -1.48 0.04 -5.84
C ILE A 13 -0.75 0.78 -4.72
N LYS A 14 0.58 0.73 -4.70
CA LYS A 14 1.37 1.45 -3.69
C LYS A 14 1.25 2.96 -3.81
N THR A 15 1.21 3.49 -5.04
CA THR A 15 1.05 4.94 -5.27
C THR A 15 -0.36 5.38 -4.87
N GLN A 16 -1.39 4.63 -5.25
CA GLN A 16 -2.78 4.91 -4.82
C GLN A 16 -2.94 4.91 -3.29
N VAL A 17 -2.28 3.99 -2.58
CA VAL A 17 -2.29 3.99 -1.10
C VAL A 17 -1.69 5.29 -0.54
N VAL A 18 -0.59 5.77 -1.11
CA VAL A 18 0.05 7.03 -0.69
C VAL A 18 -0.83 8.23 -1.01
N ASP A 19 -1.39 8.29 -2.22
CA ASP A 19 -2.28 9.39 -2.63
C ASP A 19 -3.51 9.46 -1.74
N MET A 20 -4.14 8.33 -1.43
CA MET A 20 -5.27 8.29 -0.50
C MET A 20 -4.88 8.77 0.90
N ALA A 21 -3.71 8.39 1.40
CA ALA A 21 -3.23 8.84 2.71
C ALA A 21 -2.94 10.36 2.73
N ILE A 22 -2.38 10.92 1.65
CA ILE A 22 -2.20 12.37 1.48
C ILE A 22 -3.57 13.08 1.50
N ASN A 23 -4.58 12.46 0.90
CA ASN A 23 -5.96 12.94 0.89
C ASN A 23 -6.76 12.53 2.15
N SER A 24 -6.08 12.37 3.29
CA SER A 24 -6.68 12.10 4.62
C SER A 24 -7.49 10.80 4.74
N SER A 25 -7.35 9.86 3.80
CA SER A 25 -7.97 8.54 3.93
C SER A 25 -7.29 7.70 5.01
N GLY A 26 -8.10 7.08 5.87
CA GLY A 26 -7.62 6.19 6.91
C GLY A 26 -7.22 4.80 6.38
N ILE A 27 -6.35 4.09 7.10
CA ILE A 27 -5.85 2.75 6.74
C ILE A 27 -6.99 1.76 6.42
N ARG A 28 -8.05 1.76 7.24
CA ARG A 28 -9.20 0.88 7.08
C ARG A 28 -10.03 1.22 5.84
N ASP A 29 -10.20 2.52 5.57
CA ASP A 29 -10.97 2.97 4.41
C ASP A 29 -10.21 2.68 3.11
N THR A 30 -8.93 3.02 3.05
CA THR A 30 -8.05 2.68 1.93
C THR A 30 -8.02 1.17 1.65
N ALA A 31 -7.92 0.33 2.68
CA ALA A 31 -7.97 -1.13 2.53
C ALA A 31 -9.31 -1.61 1.95
N ARG A 32 -10.43 -1.02 2.39
CA ARG A 32 -11.78 -1.33 1.92
C ARG A 32 -11.97 -0.92 0.45
N VAL A 33 -11.62 0.32 0.11
CA VAL A 33 -11.76 0.88 -1.25
C VAL A 33 -10.88 0.12 -2.24
N LEU A 34 -9.62 -0.13 -1.89
CA LEU A 34 -8.69 -0.81 -2.79
C LEU A 34 -8.85 -2.33 -2.77
N GLY A 35 -9.61 -2.92 -1.84
CA GLY A 35 -9.79 -4.37 -1.75
C GLY A 35 -8.48 -5.11 -1.46
N ILE A 36 -7.65 -4.56 -0.58
CA ILE A 36 -6.36 -5.12 -0.17
C ILE A 36 -6.29 -5.29 1.35
N ALA A 37 -5.36 -6.11 1.82
CA ALA A 37 -5.19 -6.31 3.26
C ALA A 37 -4.71 -5.02 3.94
N LYS A 38 -5.21 -4.75 5.16
CA LYS A 38 -4.76 -3.64 6.02
C LYS A 38 -3.23 -3.64 6.23
N GLY A 39 -2.63 -4.82 6.36
CA GLY A 39 -1.17 -4.97 6.49
C GLY A 39 -0.39 -4.47 5.27
N THR A 40 -0.97 -4.58 4.07
CA THR A 40 -0.39 -4.01 2.85
C THR A 40 -0.38 -2.48 2.92
N VAL A 41 -1.48 -1.87 3.35
CA VAL A 41 -1.57 -0.41 3.54
C VAL A 41 -0.55 0.05 4.58
N ILE A 42 -0.52 -0.58 5.75
CA ILE A 42 0.43 -0.26 6.83
C ILE A 42 1.88 -0.39 6.36
N SER A 43 2.24 -1.50 5.71
CA SER A 43 3.62 -1.73 5.25
C SER A 43 4.05 -0.77 4.14
N THR A 44 3.11 -0.28 3.34
CA THR A 44 3.36 0.74 2.32
C THR A 44 3.64 2.10 2.97
N LEU A 45 2.88 2.47 4.01
CA LEU A 45 3.03 3.77 4.69
C LEU A 45 4.17 3.80 5.71
N LYS A 46 4.58 2.66 6.28
CA LYS A 46 5.68 2.61 7.26
C LYS A 46 7.01 2.98 6.61
N LYS A 47 7.70 3.97 7.19
CA LYS A 47 9.08 4.33 6.83
C LYS A 47 9.99 3.10 6.97
N LYS A 48 10.71 2.75 5.90
CA LYS A 48 11.76 1.73 5.98
C LYS A 48 12.92 2.31 6.78
N ARG A 49 13.30 1.64 7.87
CA ARG A 49 14.59 1.91 8.50
C ARG A 49 15.66 1.46 7.52
N LEU A 50 16.47 2.39 7.01
CA LEU A 50 17.71 2.05 6.34
C LEU A 50 18.55 1.31 7.38
N LYS A 51 18.80 0.03 7.15
CA LYS A 51 19.79 -0.68 7.96
C LYS A 51 21.14 -0.05 7.60
N SER A 52 21.89 0.38 8.61
CA SER A 52 23.30 0.70 8.41
C SER A 52 23.96 -0.53 7.75
N PRO A 53 24.80 -0.32 6.72
CA PRO A 53 25.57 -1.42 6.15
C PRO A 53 26.34 -2.10 7.28
N LYS A 54 26.20 -3.43 7.33
CA LYS A 54 26.87 -4.27 8.33
C LYS A 54 28.30 -4.54 7.91
#